data_AF-A0A8D9LCZ6-F1
#
_entry.id   AF-A0A8D9LCZ6-F1
#
_cell.length_a   1.000
_cell.length_b   1.000
_cell.length_c   1.000
_cell.angle_alpha   90.00
_cell.angle_beta   90.00
_cell.angle_gamma   90.00
#
_symmetry.space_group_name_H-M   'P 1'
#
loop_
_entity.id
_entity.type
_entity.pdbx_description
1 polymer ?
#
loop_
_entity_poly.entity_id
_entity_poly.type
_entity_poly.pdbx_seq_one_letter_code
_entity_poly.pdbx_strand_id
1 'polypeptide(L)'
;MKKEEITALFGKFESISCEVEGIECWSARELQPLLGYAKWDNFINNVVVKAKEACRNAGEDVQNHFPDVGKMVSIGYGVEKQIDDILLTRYACYLIAQNGDSRKLQVAFAQTYFAVQTRKAEVIEQRLLDCDMLLQRGIKPERLSPDEDIKKVQRRINKDNKKNLKNK
;
A
#
# COMPACT_ATOMS: atom_id res chain seq x y z
N MET A 1 -8.95 -0.77 18.48
CA MET A 1 -9.32 0.56 17.94
C MET A 1 -10.80 0.54 17.61
N LYS A 2 -11.50 1.66 17.78
CA LYS A 2 -12.91 1.78 17.38
C LYS A 2 -13.01 1.89 15.85
N LYS A 3 -14.17 1.53 15.27
CA LYS A 3 -14.36 1.52 13.81
C LYS A 3 -14.14 2.91 13.20
N GLU A 4 -14.57 3.96 13.88
CA GLU A 4 -14.45 5.34 13.45
C GLU A 4 -12.98 5.79 13.39
N GLU A 5 -12.18 5.36 14.37
CA GLU A 5 -10.74 5.64 14.42
C GLU A 5 -10.00 4.94 13.27
N ILE A 6 -10.38 3.69 12.96
CA ILE A 6 -9.84 2.91 11.84
C ILE A 6 -10.15 3.62 10.52
N THR A 7 -11.40 4.05 10.31
CA THR A 7 -11.81 4.77 9.09
C THR A 7 -11.08 6.12 8.97
N ALA A 8 -10.95 6.86 10.06
CA ALA A 8 -10.25 8.14 10.05
C ALA A 8 -8.75 7.96 9.78
N LEU A 9 -8.12 6.93 10.37
CA LEU A 9 -6.71 6.64 10.14
C LEU A 9 -6.49 6.17 8.70
N PHE A 10 -7.34 5.28 8.18
CA PHE A 10 -7.33 4.88 6.77
C PHE A 10 -7.35 6.09 5.83
N GLY A 11 -8.33 7.00 6.01
CA GLY A 11 -8.42 8.20 5.17
C GLY A 11 -7.18 9.10 5.24
N LYS A 12 -6.52 9.18 6.41
CA LYS A 12 -5.26 9.91 6.55
C LYS A 12 -4.12 9.26 5.78
N PHE A 13 -3.97 7.93 5.86
CA PHE A 13 -2.94 7.20 5.11
C PHE A 13 -3.11 7.35 3.60
N GLU A 14 -4.35 7.31 3.10
CA GLU A 14 -4.66 7.56 1.68
C GLU A 14 -4.40 9.02 1.28
N SER A 15 -4.63 10.00 2.16
CA SER A 15 -4.45 11.42 1.83
C SER A 15 -3.00 11.88 1.75
N ILE A 16 -2.06 11.13 2.32
CA ILE A 16 -0.63 11.47 2.34
C ILE A 16 0.18 10.72 1.27
N SER A 17 -0.46 9.87 0.47
CA SER A 17 0.21 9.30 -0.70
C SER A 17 0.25 10.34 -1.82
N CYS A 18 1.32 10.31 -2.59
CA CYS A 18 1.48 11.10 -3.80
C CYS A 18 2.06 10.23 -4.91
N GLU A 19 1.94 10.69 -6.15
CA GLU A 19 2.58 10.03 -7.29
C GLU A 19 3.78 10.87 -7.73
N VAL A 20 4.94 10.22 -7.82
CA VAL A 20 6.19 10.81 -8.32
C VAL A 20 6.70 9.93 -9.44
N GLU A 21 6.75 10.46 -10.66
CA GLU A 21 7.18 9.72 -11.86
C GLU A 21 6.42 8.40 -12.10
N GLY A 22 5.13 8.37 -11.79
CA GLY A 22 4.30 7.15 -11.91
C GLY A 22 4.44 6.16 -10.75
N ILE A 23 5.22 6.50 -9.72
CA ILE A 23 5.42 5.67 -8.53
C ILE A 23 4.66 6.28 -7.35
N GLU A 24 3.85 5.46 -6.71
CA GLU A 24 3.16 5.84 -5.48
C GLU A 24 4.14 5.91 -4.30
N CYS A 25 4.17 7.07 -3.65
CA CYS A 25 5.17 7.45 -2.67
C CYS A 25 4.55 8.15 -1.45
N TRP A 26 5.28 8.14 -0.33
CA TRP A 26 4.90 8.81 0.92
C TRP A 26 6.06 9.62 1.50
N SER A 27 5.76 10.80 2.04
CA SER A 27 6.73 11.55 2.85
C SER A 27 6.92 10.89 4.23
N ALA A 28 8.17 10.64 4.63
CA ALA A 28 8.48 10.15 5.96
C ALA A 28 8.04 11.13 7.05
N ARG A 29 8.11 12.44 6.79
CA ARG A 29 7.61 13.50 7.70
C ARG A 29 6.10 13.42 7.93
N GLU A 30 5.33 13.02 6.92
CA GLU A 30 3.87 12.88 7.03
C GLU A 30 3.47 11.53 7.63
N LEU A 31 4.25 10.49 7.36
CA LEU A 31 4.04 9.16 7.90
C LEU A 31 4.35 9.07 9.42
N GLN A 32 5.39 9.76 9.90
CA GLN A 32 5.82 9.77 11.31
C GLN A 32 4.65 10.01 12.31
N PRO A 33 3.87 11.10 12.21
CA PRO A 33 2.78 11.36 13.14
C PRO A 33 1.64 10.35 13.00
N LEU A 34 1.38 9.82 11.80
CA LEU A 34 0.36 8.78 11.60
C LEU A 34 0.71 7.48 12.30
N LEU A 35 2.00 7.17 12.43
CA LEU A 35 2.52 6.03 13.19
C LEU A 35 2.62 6.27 14.70
N GLY A 36 2.27 7.47 15.18
CA GLY A 36 2.26 7.80 16.61
C GLY A 36 3.65 8.02 17.20
N TYR A 37 4.64 8.42 16.39
CA TYR A 37 5.94 8.90 16.86
C TYR A 37 5.90 10.42 17.01
N ALA A 38 6.19 10.93 18.20
CA ALA A 38 6.16 12.38 18.47
C ALA A 38 7.45 13.09 18.05
N LYS A 39 8.60 12.46 18.25
CA LYS A 39 9.92 13.02 17.92
C LYS A 39 10.44 12.41 16.62
N TRP A 40 10.88 13.26 15.70
CA TRP A 40 11.50 12.82 14.45
C TRP A 40 12.70 11.93 14.70
N ASP A 41 13.61 12.33 15.61
CA ASP A 41 14.84 11.58 15.88
C ASP A 41 14.57 10.13 16.31
N ASN A 42 13.49 9.92 17.09
CA ASN A 42 13.12 8.58 17.51
C ASN A 42 12.59 7.74 16.35
N PHE A 43 11.90 8.35 15.39
CA PHE A 43 11.40 7.67 14.21
C PHE A 43 12.53 7.34 13.24
N ILE A 44 13.34 8.35 12.90
CA ILE A 44 14.38 8.22 11.89
C ILE A 44 15.52 7.29 12.36
N ASN A 45 16.05 7.51 13.57
CA ASN A 45 17.24 6.80 14.04
C ASN A 45 16.95 5.39 14.58
N ASN A 46 15.68 5.06 14.85
CA ASN A 46 15.34 3.73 15.34
C ASN A 46 14.52 2.93 14.34
N VAL A 47 13.43 3.49 13.80
CA VAL A 47 12.48 2.73 12.97
C VAL A 47 12.94 2.71 11.53
N VAL A 48 13.26 3.88 10.97
CA VAL A 48 13.67 3.98 9.57
C VAL A 48 15.04 3.33 9.36
N VAL A 49 16.00 3.49 10.29
CA VAL A 49 17.29 2.78 10.22
C VAL A 49 17.10 1.27 10.16
N LYS A 50 16.28 0.68 11.04
CA LYS A 50 15.98 -0.76 11.02
C LYS A 50 15.27 -1.19 9.73
N ALA A 51 14.38 -0.36 9.21
CA ALA A 51 13.73 -0.62 7.93
C ALA A 51 14.73 -0.60 6.75
N LYS A 52 15.67 0.36 6.73
CA LYS A 52 16.77 0.41 5.75
C LYS A 52 17.68 -0.83 5.86
N GLU A 53 17.96 -1.29 7.08
CA GLU A 53 18.71 -2.55 7.30
C GLU A 53 17.95 -3.78 6.79
N ALA A 54 16.66 -3.89 7.09
CA ALA A 54 15.82 -4.98 6.59
C ALA A 54 15.76 -5.00 5.05
N CYS A 55 15.68 -3.83 4.42
CA CYS A 55 15.72 -3.66 2.97
C CYS A 55 17.04 -4.20 2.40
N ARG A 56 18.19 -3.77 2.96
CA ARG A 56 19.51 -4.26 2.56
C ARG A 56 19.66 -5.77 2.75
N ASN A 57 19.16 -6.31 3.85
CA ASN A 57 19.22 -7.74 4.16
C ASN A 57 18.37 -8.58 3.21
N ALA A 58 17.34 -7.99 2.59
CA ALA A 58 16.55 -8.62 1.54
C ALA A 58 17.23 -8.59 0.15
N GLY A 59 18.39 -7.94 0.03
CA GLY A 59 19.12 -7.80 -1.23
C GLY A 59 18.68 -6.61 -2.08
N GLU A 60 17.80 -5.76 -1.56
CA GLU A 60 17.31 -4.57 -2.27
C GLU A 60 18.23 -3.36 -2.05
N ASP A 61 18.27 -2.46 -3.04
CA ASP A 61 18.96 -1.18 -2.90
C ASP A 61 18.10 -0.20 -2.08
N VAL A 62 18.65 0.25 -0.96
CA VAL A 62 18.01 1.20 -0.06
C VAL A 62 17.65 2.51 -0.77
N GLN A 63 18.45 2.97 -1.73
CA GLN A 63 18.21 4.24 -2.43
C GLN A 63 16.99 4.17 -3.37
N ASN A 64 16.61 2.98 -3.83
CA ASN A 64 15.40 2.80 -4.65
C ASN A 64 14.10 2.89 -3.83
N HIS A 65 14.21 2.87 -2.51
CA HIS A 65 13.06 2.76 -1.60
C HIS A 65 13.01 3.86 -0.56
N PHE A 66 14.16 4.40 -0.17
CA PHE A 66 14.32 5.47 0.81
C PHE A 66 15.20 6.62 0.27
N PRO A 67 14.93 7.19 -0.92
CA PRO A 67 15.64 8.37 -1.40
C PRO A 67 15.47 9.56 -0.45
N ASP A 68 16.59 10.14 -0.03
CA ASP A 68 16.60 11.34 0.80
C ASP A 68 16.24 12.56 -0.08
N VAL A 69 15.28 13.38 0.37
CA VAL A 69 14.76 14.56 -0.34
C VAL A 69 14.65 15.75 0.62
N GLY A 70 14.62 16.98 0.10
CA GLY A 70 14.39 18.16 0.94
C GLY A 70 12.93 18.63 0.88
N LYS A 71 12.27 18.80 2.03
CA LYS A 71 10.93 19.40 2.14
C LYS A 71 11.03 20.85 2.59
N MET A 72 10.39 21.77 1.87
CA MET A 72 10.27 23.16 2.32
C MET A 72 9.11 23.29 3.32
N VAL A 73 9.36 23.95 4.45
CA VAL A 73 8.34 24.23 5.48
C VAL A 73 8.33 25.70 5.86
N SER A 74 7.14 26.27 6.00
CA SER A 74 6.95 27.64 6.48
C SER A 74 7.11 27.68 8.00
N ILE A 75 8.03 28.51 8.49
CA ILE A 75 8.26 28.72 9.93
C ILE A 75 7.49 29.95 10.45
N GLY A 76 6.73 30.61 9.56
CA GLY A 76 6.05 31.88 9.83
C GLY A 76 6.74 33.07 9.16
N TYR A 77 6.01 34.20 9.05
CA TYR A 77 6.49 35.45 8.44
C TYR A 77 7.09 35.31 7.03
N GLY A 78 6.60 34.34 6.23
CA GLY A 78 7.07 34.12 4.87
C GLY A 78 8.47 33.49 4.76
N VAL A 79 9.05 33.02 5.88
CA VAL A 79 10.35 32.34 5.88
C VAL A 79 10.13 30.84 5.68
N GLU A 80 10.66 30.33 4.58
CA GLU A 80 10.74 28.90 4.29
C GLU A 80 12.08 28.33 4.74
N LYS A 81 12.07 27.14 5.31
CA LYS A 81 13.27 26.37 5.61
C LYS A 81 13.18 24.99 4.98
N GLN A 82 14.27 24.57 4.34
CA GLN A 82 14.43 23.20 3.89
C GLN A 82 14.74 22.31 5.09
N ILE A 83 13.96 21.25 5.25
CA ILE A 83 14.21 20.18 6.21
C ILE A 83 14.44 18.88 5.43
N ASP A 84 15.31 18.03 5.95
CA ASP A 84 15.54 16.71 5.36
C ASP A 84 14.26 15.87 5.46
N ASP A 85 13.93 15.11 4.44
CA ASP A 85 12.82 14.17 4.39
C ASP A 85 13.26 12.95 3.58
N ILE A 86 12.43 11.92 3.57
CA ILE A 86 12.65 10.72 2.77
C ILE A 86 11.36 10.45 2.03
N LEU A 87 11.46 10.28 0.72
CA LEU A 87 10.33 9.80 -0.07
C LEU A 87 10.34 8.27 -0.03
N LEU A 88 9.24 7.68 0.41
CA LEU A 88 9.14 6.26 0.71
C LEU A 88 8.28 5.57 -0.33
N THR A 89 8.78 4.49 -0.93
CA THR A 89 7.93 3.60 -1.73
C THR A 89 6.96 2.82 -0.83
N ARG A 90 5.95 2.20 -1.44
CA ARG A 90 5.05 1.28 -0.71
C ARG A 90 5.81 0.20 0.08
N TYR A 91 6.88 -0.33 -0.51
CA TYR A 91 7.73 -1.33 0.14
C TYR A 91 8.49 -0.75 1.34
N ALA A 92 9.04 0.47 1.23
CA ALA A 92 9.67 1.15 2.35
C ALA A 92 8.68 1.41 3.50
N CYS A 93 7.47 1.86 3.19
CA CYS A 93 6.39 2.04 4.17
C CYS A 93 6.03 0.74 4.88
N TYR A 94 5.95 -0.37 4.14
CA TYR A 94 5.75 -1.71 4.71
C TYR A 94 6.87 -2.06 5.70
N LEU A 95 8.14 -1.91 5.30
CA LEU A 95 9.28 -2.21 6.18
C LEU A 95 9.31 -1.31 7.43
N ILE A 96 8.97 -0.03 7.29
CA ILE A 96 8.84 0.91 8.42
C ILE A 96 7.76 0.42 9.39
N ALA A 97 6.59 0.01 8.90
CA ALA A 97 5.52 -0.51 9.75
C ALA A 97 5.94 -1.80 10.47
N GLN A 98 6.64 -2.70 9.78
CA GLN A 98 7.13 -3.97 10.35
C GLN A 98 8.21 -3.76 11.43
N ASN A 99 9.00 -2.69 11.33
CA ASN A 99 10.06 -2.36 12.29
C ASN A 99 9.63 -1.36 13.38
N GLY A 100 8.37 -0.92 13.37
CA GLY A 100 7.82 -0.03 14.39
C GLY A 100 7.42 -0.73 15.69
N ASP A 101 7.20 0.04 16.76
CA ASP A 101 6.69 -0.46 18.04
C ASP A 101 5.23 -0.92 17.91
N SER A 102 5.02 -2.23 17.83
CA SER A 102 3.70 -2.86 17.68
C SER A 102 2.75 -2.61 18.85
N ARG A 103 3.23 -2.12 20.00
CA ARG A 103 2.37 -1.69 21.11
C ARG A 103 1.61 -0.40 20.79
N LYS A 104 2.05 0.36 19.80
CA LYS A 104 1.30 1.52 19.27
C LYS A 104 0.23 1.01 18.32
N LEU A 105 -1.03 1.30 18.64
CA LEU A 105 -2.18 0.90 17.81
C LEU A 105 -2.06 1.40 16.36
N GLN A 106 -1.48 2.59 16.17
CA GLN A 106 -1.22 3.16 14.85
C GLN A 106 -0.23 2.33 14.03
N VAL A 107 0.81 1.79 14.66
CA VAL A 107 1.79 0.92 14.01
C VAL A 107 1.14 -0.41 13.65
N ALA A 108 0.40 -1.02 14.58
CA ALA A 108 -0.33 -2.27 14.31
C ALA A 108 -1.33 -2.11 13.15
N PHE A 109 -2.02 -0.96 13.08
CA PHE A 109 -2.86 -0.62 11.93
C PHE A 109 -2.05 -0.51 10.65
N ALA A 110 -0.93 0.24 10.66
CA ALA A 110 -0.08 0.42 9.49
C ALA A 110 0.49 -0.90 8.96
N GLN A 111 0.86 -1.84 9.84
CA GLN A 111 1.30 -3.19 9.45
C GLN A 111 0.23 -3.90 8.63
N THR A 112 -1.02 -3.87 9.12
CA THR A 112 -2.16 -4.46 8.40
C THR A 112 -2.45 -3.72 7.10
N TYR A 113 -2.45 -2.39 7.14
CA TYR A 113 -2.71 -1.53 5.99
C TYR A 113 -1.70 -1.79 4.86
N PHE A 114 -0.41 -1.66 5.12
CA PHE A 114 0.61 -1.83 4.07
C PHE A 114 0.76 -3.29 3.62
N ALA A 115 0.51 -4.27 4.49
CA ALA A 115 0.43 -5.67 4.06
C ALA A 115 -0.71 -5.89 3.04
N VAL A 116 -1.90 -5.34 3.32
CA VAL A 116 -3.05 -5.43 2.40
C VAL A 116 -2.80 -4.65 1.11
N GLN A 117 -2.26 -3.43 1.19
CA GLN A 117 -2.00 -2.62 -0.01
C GLN A 117 -0.96 -3.26 -0.93
N THR A 118 0.13 -3.79 -0.35
CA THR A 118 1.14 -4.52 -1.12
C THR A 118 0.54 -5.73 -1.80
N ARG A 119 -0.26 -6.53 -1.07
CA ARG A 119 -0.92 -7.70 -1.63
C ARG A 119 -1.91 -7.36 -2.75
N LYS A 120 -2.67 -6.27 -2.61
CA LYS A 120 -3.59 -5.80 -3.65
C LYS A 120 -2.83 -5.41 -4.92
N ALA A 121 -1.72 -4.69 -4.78
CA ALA A 121 -0.91 -4.25 -5.90
C ALA A 121 -0.31 -5.43 -6.68
N GLU A 122 0.29 -6.42 -5.99
CA GLU A 122 0.80 -7.64 -6.61
C GLU A 122 -0.28 -8.37 -7.43
N VAL A 123 -1.49 -8.50 -6.88
CA VAL A 123 -2.61 -9.17 -7.57
C VAL A 123 -3.08 -8.38 -8.79
N ILE A 124 -3.09 -7.04 -8.71
CA ILE A 124 -3.45 -6.18 -9.84
C ILE A 124 -2.40 -6.30 -10.94
N GLU A 125 -1.12 -6.21 -10.60
CA GLU A 125 -0.01 -6.34 -11.54
C GLU A 125 -0.04 -7.69 -12.26
N GLN A 126 -0.18 -8.79 -11.52
CA GLN A 126 -0.32 -10.12 -12.11
C GLN A 126 -1.51 -10.20 -13.09
N ARG A 127 -2.66 -9.64 -12.71
CA ARG A 127 -3.86 -9.63 -13.58
C ARG A 127 -3.65 -8.80 -14.85
N LEU A 128 -2.93 -7.69 -14.77
CA LEU A 128 -2.59 -6.87 -15.93
C LEU A 128 -1.69 -7.66 -16.89
N LEU A 129 -0.64 -8.30 -16.38
CA LEU A 129 0.24 -9.17 -17.17
C LEU A 129 -0.55 -10.31 -17.84
N ASP A 130 -1.42 -10.99 -17.08
CA ASP A 130 -2.27 -12.07 -17.61
C ASP A 130 -3.21 -11.55 -18.72
N CYS A 131 -3.79 -10.35 -18.54
CA CYS A 131 -4.64 -9.73 -19.55
C CYS A 131 -3.86 -9.39 -20.83
N ASP A 132 -2.66 -8.84 -20.70
CA ASP A 132 -1.81 -8.53 -21.85
C ASP A 132 -1.42 -9.79 -22.63
N MET A 133 -1.07 -10.88 -21.92
CA MET A 133 -0.81 -12.18 -22.54
C MET A 133 -2.03 -12.74 -23.29
N LEU A 134 -3.25 -12.59 -22.73
CA LEU A 134 -4.48 -13.01 -23.39
C LEU A 134 -4.79 -12.17 -24.63
N LEU A 135 -4.60 -10.85 -24.54
CA LEU A 135 -4.81 -9.93 -25.66
C LEU A 135 -3.85 -10.22 -26.81
N GLN A 136 -2.58 -10.53 -26.53
CA GLN A 136 -1.61 -10.97 -27.54
C GLN A 136 -2.03 -12.26 -28.26
N ARG A 137 -2.82 -13.11 -27.61
CA ARG A 137 -3.39 -14.35 -28.18
C ARG A 137 -4.74 -14.13 -28.86
N GLY A 138 -5.21 -12.89 -28.99
CA GLY A 138 -6.52 -12.54 -29.56
C GLY A 138 -7.70 -12.89 -28.64
N ILE A 139 -7.45 -13.24 -27.38
CA ILE A 139 -8.47 -13.56 -26.38
C ILE A 139 -8.81 -12.28 -25.63
N LYS A 140 -10.06 -11.81 -25.72
CA LYS A 140 -10.54 -10.65 -24.95
C LYS A 140 -11.08 -11.11 -23.59
N PRO A 141 -10.46 -10.73 -22.47
CA PRO A 141 -10.98 -11.05 -21.15
C PRO A 141 -12.33 -10.34 -20.94
N GLU A 142 -13.29 -11.07 -20.38
CA GLU A 142 -14.60 -10.52 -20.04
C GLU A 142 -14.46 -9.57 -18.85
N ARG A 143 -14.96 -8.33 -18.99
CA ARG A 143 -14.99 -7.36 -17.89
C ARG A 143 -16.33 -7.48 -17.17
N LEU A 144 -16.43 -8.39 -16.21
CA LEU A 144 -17.57 -8.49 -15.30
C LEU A 144 -17.21 -7.91 -13.95
N SER A 145 -18.17 -7.21 -13.33
CA SER A 145 -18.08 -6.91 -11.90
C SER A 145 -18.16 -8.20 -11.07
N PRO A 146 -17.63 -8.23 -9.83
CA PRO A 146 -17.76 -9.40 -8.95
C PRO A 146 -19.21 -9.90 -8.80
N ASP A 147 -20.19 -8.99 -8.73
CA ASP A 147 -21.61 -9.33 -8.61
C ASP A 147 -22.17 -10.02 -9.86
N GLU A 148 -21.75 -9.58 -11.05
CA GLU A 148 -22.16 -10.18 -12.31
C GLU A 148 -21.52 -11.55 -12.51
N ASP A 149 -20.25 -11.71 -12.10
CA ASP A 149 -19.54 -12.98 -12.19
C ASP A 149 -20.16 -14.03 -11.26
N ILE A 150 -20.52 -13.65 -10.02
CA ILE A 150 -21.30 -14.50 -9.10
C ILE A 150 -22.63 -14.92 -9.72
N LYS A 151 -23.39 -13.98 -10.30
CA LYS A 151 -24.67 -14.29 -10.97
C LYS A 151 -24.45 -15.25 -12.14
N LYS A 152 -23.37 -15.09 -12.89
CA LYS A 152 -23.04 -15.97 -14.03
C LYS A 152 -22.67 -17.39 -13.58
N VAL A 153 -21.88 -17.52 -12.51
CA VAL A 153 -21.56 -18.81 -11.88
C VAL A 153 -22.83 -19.50 -11.36
N GLN A 154 -23.69 -18.77 -10.65
CA GLN A 154 -24.97 -19.30 -10.17
C GLN A 154 -25.88 -19.77 -11.32
N ARG A 155 -25.94 -19.03 -12.43
CA ARG A 155 -26.68 -19.44 -13.64
C ARG A 155 -26.12 -20.73 -14.24
N ARG A 156 -24.79 -20.90 -14.29
CA ARG A 156 -24.14 -22.14 -14.77
C ARG A 156 -24.49 -23.33 -13.87
N ILE A 157 -24.31 -23.21 -12.56
CA ILE A 157 -24.65 -24.27 -11.58
C ILE A 157 -26.11 -24.71 -11.74
N ASN A 158 -27.04 -23.75 -11.84
CA ASN A 158 -28.47 -24.04 -12.00
C ASN A 158 -28.78 -24.75 -13.33
N LYS A 159 -28.07 -24.40 -14.41
CA LYS A 159 -28.22 -25.05 -15.72
C LYS A 159 -27.71 -26.49 -15.70
N ASP A 160 -26.56 -26.73 -15.07
CA ASP A 160 -25.95 -28.05 -14.96
C ASP A 160 -26.79 -28.97 -14.06
N ASN A 161 -27.28 -28.45 -12.94
CA ASN A 161 -28.23 -29.18 -12.08
C ASN A 161 -29.51 -29.56 -12.83
N LYS A 162 -30.10 -28.64 -13.60
CA LYS A 162 -31.30 -28.93 -14.42
C LYS A 162 -31.04 -29.97 -15.51
N LYS A 163 -29.85 -30.00 -16.11
CA LYS A 163 -29.48 -31.05 -17.09
C LYS A 163 -29.35 -32.42 -16.42
N ASN A 164 -28.70 -32.49 -15.26
CA ASN A 164 -28.52 -33.74 -14.52
C ASN A 164 -29.85 -34.33 -14.02
N LEU A 165 -30.84 -33.48 -13.70
CA LEU A 165 -32.20 -33.88 -13.33
C LEU A 165 -33.05 -34.39 -14.51
N LYS A 166 -32.71 -34.02 -15.75
CA LYS A 166 -33.42 -34.46 -16.97
C LYS A 166 -32.84 -35.73 -17.60
N ASN A 167 -31.62 -36.11 -17.20
CA ASN A 167 -30.92 -37.31 -17.66
C ASN A 167 -30.98 -38.47 -16.63
N LYS A 168 -31.87 -38.38 -15.64
CA LYS A 168 -32.27 -39.43 -14.72
C LYS A 168 -33.73 -39.79 -14.99
#